data_AF-A0AAD9YZS7-F1
#
_entry.id   AF-A0AAD9YZS7-F1
#
_cell.length_a   1.000
_cell.length_b   1.000
_cell.length_c   1.000
_cell.angle_alpha   90.00
_cell.angle_beta   90.00
_cell.angle_gamma   90.00
#
_symmetry.space_group_name_H-M   'P 1'
#
loop_
_entity.id
_entity.type
_entity.pdbx_description
1 polymer ?
#
loop_
_entity_poly.entity_id
_entity_poly.type
_entity_poly.pdbx_seq_one_letter_code
_entity_poly.pdbx_strand_id
1 'polypeptide(L)'
;MSASANVETGITCAILHGCEEQDVKVLAEWLELTACSAGHPMLLPALFAEMQLRRHKTLGWDSWKKLMTLYASTGQYDNPMIDQQPTRLPASQVDYDSTTKEVLRMHQHTGYLKPALAQSQKQLVQMVAAIDLIACEVPDGRRGYIDVEGARIRARLEQMIDDYERLIGKSNLTTDGASILIGAIWNLIAQRDNQLNQRIASSRQAQQHPKTKKKPGRDGAGESADETRDIQMGILPGIRRRAGRTVENGSATGANV
;
A
#
# COMPACT_ATOMS: atom_id res chain seq x y z
N MET A 1 -5.95 -8.94 26.42
CA MET A 1 -5.64 -10.16 27.20
C MET A 1 -5.25 -9.73 28.60
N SER A 2 -5.72 -10.44 29.62
CA SER A 2 -5.19 -10.34 30.98
C SER A 2 -4.54 -11.68 31.32
N ALA A 3 -3.31 -11.67 31.83
CA ALA A 3 -2.57 -12.87 32.18
C ALA A 3 -2.00 -12.73 33.60
N SER A 4 -2.01 -13.83 34.34
CA SER A 4 -1.43 -13.96 35.67
C SER A 4 -0.60 -15.24 35.71
N ALA A 5 0.59 -15.16 36.29
CA ALA A 5 1.48 -16.30 36.46
C ALA A 5 1.82 -16.46 37.94
N ASN A 6 1.75 -17.69 38.42
CA ASN A 6 2.29 -18.05 39.72
C ASN A 6 3.68 -18.66 39.49
N VAL A 7 4.71 -17.90 39.86
CA VAL A 7 6.12 -18.25 39.61
C VAL A 7 6.55 -19.48 40.40
N GLU A 8 5.96 -19.75 41.56
CA GLU A 8 6.27 -20.91 42.39
C GLU A 8 5.76 -22.21 41.76
N THR A 9 4.46 -22.23 41.42
CA THR A 9 3.78 -23.41 40.85
C THR A 9 4.03 -23.56 39.34
N GLY A 10 4.36 -22.47 38.64
CA GLY A 10 4.55 -22.45 37.20
C GLY A 10 3.25 -22.41 36.41
N ILE A 11 2.13 -22.23 37.09
CA ILE A 11 0.82 -22.14 36.46
C ILE A 11 0.65 -20.73 35.90
N THR A 12 0.35 -20.65 34.61
CA THR A 12 0.00 -19.39 33.94
C THR A 12 -1.45 -19.46 33.48
N CYS A 13 -2.27 -18.49 33.92
CA CYS A 13 -3.66 -18.36 33.55
C CYS A 13 -3.84 -17.09 32.73
N ALA A 14 -4.60 -17.14 31.64
CA ALA A 14 -4.94 -15.96 30.86
C ALA A 14 -6.41 -15.95 30.45
N ILE A 15 -6.98 -14.74 30.40
CA ILE A 15 -8.31 -14.48 29.85
C ILE A 15 -8.13 -13.70 28.55
N LEU A 16 -8.68 -14.28 27.49
CA LEU A 16 -8.68 -13.74 26.14
C LEU A 16 -10.07 -13.21 25.82
N HIS A 17 -10.13 -11.96 25.37
CA HIS A 17 -11.36 -11.30 24.94
C HIS A 17 -11.31 -11.06 23.43
N GLY A 18 -12.43 -11.20 22.73
CA GLY A 18 -12.53 -10.90 21.30
C GLY A 18 -11.77 -11.88 20.39
N CYS A 19 -11.65 -13.13 20.80
CA CYS A 19 -11.14 -14.20 19.94
C CYS A 19 -12.30 -14.95 19.30
N GLU A 20 -12.18 -15.27 18.02
CA GLU A 20 -13.15 -16.13 17.33
C GLU A 20 -12.92 -17.59 17.71
N GLU A 21 -13.91 -18.46 17.50
CA GLU A 21 -13.78 -19.88 17.82
C GLU A 21 -12.60 -20.54 17.07
N GLN A 22 -12.32 -20.08 15.84
CA GLN A 22 -11.18 -20.56 15.05
C GLN A 22 -9.84 -20.18 15.70
N ASP A 23 -9.72 -18.97 16.22
CA ASP A 23 -8.51 -18.52 16.92
C ASP A 23 -8.25 -19.35 18.17
N VAL A 24 -9.31 -19.69 18.91
CA VAL A 24 -9.20 -20.52 20.12
C VAL A 24 -8.70 -21.91 19.78
N LYS A 25 -9.20 -22.52 18.70
CA LYS A 25 -8.72 -23.83 18.21
C LYS A 25 -7.25 -23.80 17.84
N VAL A 26 -6.84 -22.80 17.06
CA VAL A 26 -5.44 -22.61 16.65
C VAL A 26 -4.54 -22.39 17.87
N LEU A 27 -4.99 -21.62 18.86
CA LEU A 27 -4.23 -21.38 20.08
C LEU A 27 -4.11 -22.65 20.94
N ALA A 28 -5.16 -23.45 21.02
CA ALA A 28 -5.14 -24.74 21.72
C ALA A 28 -4.14 -25.70 21.05
N GLU A 29 -4.16 -25.81 19.73
CA GLU A 29 -3.17 -26.60 18.96
C GLU A 29 -1.74 -26.11 19.22
N TRP A 30 -1.50 -24.79 19.24
CA TRP A 30 -0.16 -24.28 19.56
C TRP A 30 0.26 -24.59 20.99
N LEU A 31 -0.66 -24.49 21.94
CA LEU A 31 -0.37 -24.84 23.34
C LEU A 31 0.00 -26.32 23.50
N GLU A 32 -0.68 -27.22 22.78
CA GLU A 32 -0.33 -28.64 22.74
C GLU A 32 1.07 -28.86 22.13
N LEU A 33 1.38 -28.16 21.03
CA LEU A 33 2.69 -28.23 20.38
C LEU A 33 3.82 -27.64 21.24
N THR A 34 3.51 -26.64 22.06
CA THR A 34 4.45 -25.98 22.97
C THR A 34 4.31 -26.44 24.42
N ALA A 35 3.76 -27.64 24.65
CA ALA A 35 3.52 -28.15 26.00
C ALA A 35 4.80 -28.22 26.85
N CYS A 36 5.96 -28.43 26.22
CA CYS A 36 7.27 -28.41 26.87
C CYS A 36 7.64 -27.04 27.47
N SER A 37 7.00 -25.96 27.01
CA SER A 37 7.24 -24.59 27.45
C SER A 37 6.14 -24.07 28.40
N ALA A 38 5.15 -24.90 28.74
CA ALA A 38 3.93 -24.49 29.46
C ALA A 38 4.20 -23.84 30.83
N GLY A 39 5.33 -24.19 31.47
CA GLY A 39 5.74 -23.62 32.75
C GLY A 39 6.34 -22.21 32.69
N HIS A 40 6.51 -21.63 31.49
CA HIS A 40 7.12 -20.30 31.32
C HIS A 40 6.03 -19.20 31.26
N PRO A 41 6.05 -18.17 32.13
CA PRO A 41 5.02 -17.13 32.19
C PRO A 41 4.78 -16.38 30.86
N MET A 42 5.82 -16.23 30.05
CA MET A 42 5.74 -15.54 28.75
C MET A 42 5.19 -16.39 27.60
N LEU A 43 4.89 -17.67 27.80
CA LEU A 43 4.38 -18.52 26.71
C LEU A 43 3.04 -17.99 26.17
N LEU A 44 2.04 -17.81 27.02
CA LEU A 44 0.72 -17.33 26.60
C LEU A 44 0.77 -15.93 25.96
N PRO A 45 1.46 -14.93 26.53
CA PRO A 45 1.70 -13.66 25.86
C PRO A 45 2.38 -13.80 24.49
N ALA A 46 3.40 -14.65 24.35
CA ALA A 46 4.12 -14.84 23.09
C ALA A 46 3.22 -15.46 22.01
N LEU A 47 2.44 -16.49 22.36
CA LEU A 47 1.48 -17.11 21.44
C LEU A 47 0.40 -16.13 21.01
N PHE A 48 -0.12 -15.31 21.92
CA PHE A 48 -1.09 -14.27 21.58
C PHE A 48 -0.48 -13.22 20.64
N ALA A 49 0.75 -12.80 20.89
CA ALA A 49 1.45 -11.86 20.02
C ALA A 49 1.68 -12.44 18.61
N GLU A 50 2.00 -13.74 18.51
CA GLU A 50 2.11 -14.44 17.23
C GLU A 50 0.77 -14.46 16.47
N MET A 51 -0.34 -14.72 17.16
CA MET A 51 -1.67 -14.65 16.56
C MET A 51 -1.98 -13.25 16.04
N GLN A 52 -1.69 -12.19 16.81
CA GLN A 52 -1.87 -10.81 16.35
C GLN A 52 -1.00 -10.48 15.14
N LEU A 53 0.25 -10.94 15.12
CA LEU A 53 1.13 -10.78 13.97
C LEU A 53 0.54 -11.42 12.71
N ARG A 54 -0.05 -12.62 12.79
CA ARG A 54 -0.71 -13.27 11.65
C ARG A 54 -1.89 -12.47 11.11
N ARG A 55 -2.72 -11.91 12.01
CA ARG A 55 -3.83 -11.02 11.63
C ARG A 55 -3.32 -9.78 10.91
N HIS A 56 -2.30 -9.13 11.46
CA HIS A 56 -1.69 -7.96 10.85
C HIS A 56 -1.05 -8.26 9.49
N LYS A 57 -0.37 -9.40 9.34
CA LYS A 57 0.18 -9.84 8.04
C LYS A 57 -0.93 -10.00 7.00
N THR A 58 -2.05 -10.59 7.38
CA THR A 58 -3.23 -10.77 6.51
C THR A 58 -3.80 -9.42 6.09
N LEU A 59 -4.05 -8.52 7.04
CA LEU A 59 -4.56 -7.16 6.77
C LEU A 59 -3.61 -6.36 5.85
N GLY A 60 -2.30 -6.45 6.08
CA GLY A 60 -1.29 -5.80 5.26
C GLY A 60 -1.27 -6.36 3.84
N TRP A 61 -1.36 -7.68 3.69
CA TRP A 61 -1.42 -8.34 2.37
C TRP A 61 -2.69 -7.98 1.60
N ASP A 62 -3.85 -7.97 2.27
CA ASP A 62 -5.12 -7.59 1.64
C ASP A 62 -5.11 -6.14 1.18
N SER A 63 -4.53 -5.24 1.98
CA SER A 63 -4.36 -3.83 1.63
C SER A 63 -3.45 -3.68 0.40
N TRP A 64 -2.33 -4.41 0.37
CA TRP A 64 -1.43 -4.43 -0.79
C TRP A 64 -2.10 -4.97 -2.06
N LYS A 65 -2.83 -6.08 -1.96
CA LYS A 65 -3.56 -6.70 -3.08
C LYS A 65 -4.61 -5.74 -3.65
N LYS A 66 -5.34 -5.03 -2.78
CA LYS A 66 -6.29 -3.98 -3.19
C LYS A 66 -5.58 -2.85 -3.92
N LEU A 67 -4.46 -2.35 -3.40
CA LEU A 67 -3.66 -1.31 -4.08
C LEU A 67 -3.26 -1.74 -5.50
N MET A 68 -2.71 -2.95 -5.65
CA MET A 68 -2.33 -3.48 -6.97
C MET A 68 -3.52 -3.59 -7.93
N THR A 69 -4.68 -4.02 -7.43
CA THR A 69 -5.92 -4.07 -8.22
C THR A 69 -6.34 -2.69 -8.70
N LEU A 70 -6.22 -1.67 -7.85
CA LEU A 70 -6.55 -0.28 -8.18
C LEU A 70 -5.57 0.31 -9.20
N TYR A 71 -4.27 0.04 -9.07
CA TYR A 71 -3.27 0.40 -10.08
C TYR A 71 -3.57 -0.21 -11.45
N ALA A 72 -3.95 -1.49 -11.49
CA ALA A 72 -4.34 -2.15 -12.74
C ALA A 72 -5.59 -1.50 -13.36
N SER A 73 -6.62 -1.22 -12.54
CA SER A 73 -7.87 -0.61 -13.00
C SER A 73 -7.73 0.81 -13.53
N THR A 74 -6.75 1.57 -13.03
CA THR A 74 -6.52 2.98 -13.41
C THR A 74 -5.53 3.13 -14.57
N GLY A 75 -4.94 2.03 -15.04
CA GLY A 75 -3.92 2.05 -16.10
C GLY A 75 -2.62 2.73 -15.68
N GLN A 76 -2.39 2.91 -14.39
CA GLN A 76 -1.15 3.49 -13.83
C GLN A 76 -0.06 2.43 -13.60
N TYR A 77 -0.37 1.16 -13.87
CA TYR A 77 0.58 0.07 -13.78
C TYR A 77 1.38 -0.03 -15.08
N ASP A 78 2.57 0.57 -15.11
CA ASP A 78 3.47 0.56 -16.25
C ASP A 78 4.25 -0.77 -16.30
N ASN A 79 3.52 -1.88 -16.47
CA ASN A 79 4.13 -3.19 -16.69
C ASN A 79 3.89 -3.62 -18.16
N PRO A 80 4.93 -3.63 -19.01
CA PRO A 80 4.80 -3.98 -20.41
C PRO A 80 4.29 -5.43 -20.64
N MET A 81 4.37 -6.31 -19.65
CA MET A 81 3.79 -7.65 -19.71
C MET A 81 2.28 -7.67 -19.44
N ILE A 82 1.74 -6.71 -18.69
CA ILE A 82 0.30 -6.59 -18.41
C ILE A 82 -0.39 -5.76 -19.50
N ASP A 83 0.34 -4.92 -20.23
CA ASP A 83 -0.18 -4.20 -21.40
C ASP A 83 -0.63 -5.11 -22.55
N GLN A 84 -0.30 -6.40 -22.49
CA GLN A 84 -0.83 -7.42 -23.40
C GLN A 84 -2.11 -8.10 -22.90
N GLN A 85 -2.55 -7.84 -21.65
CA GLN A 85 -3.82 -8.36 -21.17
C GLN A 85 -5.00 -7.51 -21.67
N PRO A 86 -6.06 -8.14 -22.21
CA PRO A 86 -7.23 -7.46 -22.80
C PRO A 86 -8.13 -6.75 -21.77
N THR A 87 -7.73 -6.67 -20.51
CA THR A 87 -8.49 -6.12 -19.38
C THR A 87 -8.27 -4.63 -19.12
N ARG A 88 -7.58 -3.89 -20.00
CA ARG A 88 -7.65 -2.43 -19.98
C ARG A 88 -9.08 -2.03 -20.34
N LEU A 89 -9.89 -1.76 -19.33
CA LEU A 89 -11.21 -1.19 -19.52
C LEU A 89 -11.05 0.10 -20.35
N PRO A 90 -11.85 0.30 -21.40
CA PRO A 90 -11.85 1.56 -22.11
C PRO A 90 -12.09 2.69 -21.11
N ALA A 91 -11.41 3.82 -21.26
CA ALA A 91 -11.49 4.96 -20.33
C ALA A 91 -12.93 5.46 -20.06
N SER A 92 -13.90 5.08 -20.90
CA SER A 92 -15.33 5.35 -20.71
C SER A 92 -16.03 4.48 -19.66
N GLN A 93 -15.38 3.43 -19.14
CA GLN A 93 -15.97 2.47 -18.17
C GLN A 93 -15.36 2.56 -16.76
N VAL A 94 -14.33 3.38 -16.54
CA VAL A 94 -13.77 3.56 -15.20
C VAL A 94 -14.70 4.44 -14.38
N ASP A 95 -15.34 3.86 -13.36
CA ASP A 95 -16.05 4.63 -12.34
C ASP A 95 -15.03 5.34 -11.43
N TYR A 96 -14.69 6.56 -11.80
CA TYR A 96 -13.76 7.40 -11.07
C TYR A 96 -14.24 7.70 -9.64
N ASP A 97 -15.54 7.81 -9.39
CA ASP A 97 -16.06 8.09 -8.05
C ASP A 97 -15.85 6.89 -7.12
N SER A 98 -16.24 5.70 -7.58
CA SER A 98 -15.98 4.45 -6.83
C SER A 98 -14.49 4.22 -6.61
N THR A 99 -13.67 4.41 -7.65
CA THR A 99 -12.22 4.23 -7.56
C THR A 99 -11.59 5.22 -6.57
N THR A 100 -11.97 6.50 -6.63
CA THR A 100 -11.47 7.53 -5.70
C THR A 100 -11.83 7.18 -4.26
N LYS A 101 -13.09 6.80 -4.02
CA LYS A 101 -13.56 6.39 -2.69
C LYS A 101 -12.77 5.21 -2.15
N GLU A 102 -12.48 4.22 -2.98
CA GLU A 102 -11.75 3.03 -2.56
C GLU A 102 -10.27 3.34 -2.25
N VAL A 103 -9.60 4.17 -3.07
CA VAL A 103 -8.22 4.59 -2.79
C VAL A 103 -8.16 5.43 -1.51
N LEU A 104 -9.12 6.32 -1.28
CA LEU A 104 -9.20 7.10 -0.04
C LEU A 104 -9.43 6.22 1.19
N ARG A 105 -10.36 5.26 1.11
CA ARG A 105 -10.61 4.29 2.20
C ARG A 105 -9.35 3.49 2.51
N MET A 106 -8.64 3.03 1.48
CA MET A 106 -7.40 2.30 1.65
C MET A 106 -6.33 3.17 2.30
N HIS A 107 -6.15 4.41 1.84
CA HIS A 107 -5.20 5.36 2.45
C HIS A 107 -5.51 5.63 3.93
N GLN A 108 -6.79 5.79 4.28
CA GLN A 108 -7.22 5.94 5.67
C GLN A 108 -6.95 4.66 6.48
N HIS A 109 -7.32 3.50 5.95
CA HIS A 109 -7.15 2.21 6.62
C HIS A 109 -5.68 1.88 6.89
N THR A 110 -4.80 2.06 5.90
CA THR A 110 -3.35 1.86 6.07
C THR A 110 -2.73 2.92 6.98
N GLY A 111 -3.29 4.14 6.99
CA GLY A 111 -2.95 5.19 7.94
C GLY A 111 -3.19 4.79 9.40
N TYR A 112 -4.30 4.11 9.69
CA TYR A 112 -4.59 3.57 11.04
C TYR A 112 -3.81 2.29 11.37
N LEU A 113 -3.51 1.46 10.37
CA LEU A 113 -2.76 0.23 10.58
C LEU A 113 -1.34 0.52 11.08
N LYS A 114 -0.65 1.50 10.50
CA LYS A 114 0.73 1.85 10.84
C LYS A 114 0.97 2.08 12.35
N PRO A 115 0.23 2.96 13.06
CA PRO A 115 0.43 3.15 14.50
C PRO A 115 0.10 1.89 15.30
N ALA A 116 -0.87 1.07 14.88
CA ALA A 116 -1.18 -0.20 15.54
C ALA A 116 -0.03 -1.22 15.40
N LEU A 117 0.62 -1.29 14.23
CA LEU A 117 1.80 -2.13 14.01
C LEU A 117 2.98 -1.67 14.87
N ALA A 118 3.27 -0.36 14.90
CA ALA A 118 4.34 0.20 15.71
C ALA A 118 4.10 -0.01 17.21
N GLN A 119 2.85 0.14 17.67
CA GLN A 119 2.47 -0.14 19.05
C GLN A 119 2.66 -1.62 19.40
N SER A 120 2.28 -2.54 18.50
CA SER A 120 2.48 -3.98 18.70
C SER A 120 3.97 -4.33 18.78
N GLN A 121 4.80 -3.75 17.90
CA GLN A 121 6.24 -3.92 17.92
C GLN A 121 6.85 -3.44 19.24
N LYS A 122 6.42 -2.26 19.74
CA LYS A 122 6.85 -1.74 21.03
C LYS A 122 6.49 -2.68 22.19
N GLN A 123 5.30 -3.28 22.16
CA GLN A 123 4.88 -4.26 23.16
C GLN A 123 5.77 -5.52 23.12
N LEU A 124 6.15 -6.00 21.93
CA LEU A 124 7.10 -7.12 21.82
C LEU A 124 8.46 -6.81 22.45
N VAL A 125 9.00 -5.60 22.25
CA VAL A 125 10.25 -5.16 22.90
C VAL A 125 10.12 -5.19 24.42
N GLN A 126 8.97 -4.74 24.96
CA GLN A 126 8.70 -4.80 26.40
C GLN A 126 8.59 -6.26 26.89
N MET A 127 8.01 -7.15 26.09
CA MET A 127 7.93 -8.57 26.41
C MET A 127 9.30 -9.24 26.44
N VAL A 128 10.21 -8.89 25.52
CA VAL A 128 11.60 -9.36 25.54
C VAL A 128 12.30 -8.95 26.84
N ALA A 129 12.17 -7.68 27.24
CA ALA A 129 12.73 -7.20 28.49
C ALA A 129 12.11 -7.88 29.73
N ALA A 130 10.83 -8.24 29.67
CA ALA A 130 10.15 -8.94 30.76
C ALA A 130 10.69 -10.37 30.98
N ILE A 131 11.24 -11.03 29.96
CA ILE A 131 11.88 -12.35 30.11
C ILE A 131 13.08 -12.27 31.06
N ASP A 132 13.89 -11.21 30.95
CA ASP A 132 15.04 -10.98 31.85
C ASP A 132 14.60 -10.78 33.30
N LEU A 133 13.51 -10.05 33.51
CA LEU A 133 12.96 -9.82 34.85
C LEU A 133 12.45 -11.11 35.48
N ILE A 134 11.76 -11.96 34.71
CA ILE A 134 11.23 -13.24 35.20
C ILE A 134 12.36 -14.17 35.64
N ALA A 135 13.48 -14.22 34.90
CA ALA A 135 14.63 -15.07 35.26
C ALA A 135 15.23 -14.71 36.65
N CYS A 136 15.13 -13.45 37.05
CA CYS A 136 15.57 -12.97 38.36
C CYS A 136 14.64 -13.39 39.51
N GLU A 137 13.33 -13.47 39.27
CA GLU A 137 12.32 -13.74 40.31
C GLU A 137 12.06 -15.23 40.56
N VAL A 138 12.50 -16.11 39.65
CA VAL A 138 12.25 -17.55 39.73
C VAL A 138 13.17 -18.24 40.75
N PRO A 139 12.66 -19.16 41.59
CA PRO A 139 13.47 -19.97 42.51
C PRO A 139 14.55 -20.80 41.80
N ASP A 140 15.71 -20.99 42.43
CA ASP A 140 16.88 -21.63 41.82
C ASP A 140 16.60 -23.02 41.22
N GLY A 141 15.70 -23.80 41.81
CA GLY A 141 15.33 -25.13 41.31
C GLY A 141 14.64 -25.14 39.93
N ARG A 142 14.12 -23.98 39.48
CA ARG A 142 13.44 -23.83 38.18
C ARG A 142 14.16 -22.89 37.21
N ARG A 143 15.20 -22.18 37.68
CA ARG A 143 15.92 -21.17 36.90
C ARG A 143 16.47 -21.74 35.58
N GLY A 144 17.13 -22.91 35.62
CA GLY A 144 17.67 -23.52 34.40
C GLY A 144 16.62 -23.83 33.31
N TYR A 145 15.42 -24.25 33.70
CA TYR A 145 14.32 -24.44 32.75
C TYR A 145 13.81 -23.11 32.19
N ILE A 146 13.63 -22.10 33.06
CA ILE A 146 13.18 -20.77 32.64
C ILE A 146 14.19 -20.11 31.71
N ASP A 147 15.49 -20.27 31.94
CA ASP A 147 16.53 -19.69 31.08
C ASP A 147 16.51 -20.32 29.69
N VAL A 148 16.40 -21.66 29.59
CA VAL A 148 16.37 -22.37 28.31
C VAL A 148 15.11 -22.05 27.51
N GLU A 149 13.93 -22.14 28.13
CA GLU A 149 12.67 -21.84 27.47
C GLU A 149 12.50 -20.34 27.22
N GLY A 150 12.98 -19.50 28.13
CA GLY A 150 13.02 -18.05 27.99
C GLY A 150 13.89 -17.61 26.82
N ALA A 151 15.03 -18.25 26.60
CA ALA A 151 15.87 -18.00 25.41
C ALA A 151 15.14 -18.36 24.10
N ARG A 152 14.41 -19.48 24.07
CA ARG A 152 13.61 -19.88 22.90
C ARG A 152 12.49 -18.88 22.62
N ILE A 153 11.74 -18.49 23.66
CA ILE A 153 10.66 -17.51 23.55
C ILE A 153 11.25 -16.17 23.09
N ARG A 154 12.36 -15.71 23.68
CA ARG A 154 13.05 -14.47 23.28
C ARG A 154 13.39 -14.47 21.80
N ALA A 155 14.07 -15.51 21.31
CA ALA A 155 14.46 -15.61 19.91
C ALA A 155 13.23 -15.52 18.98
N ARG A 156 12.10 -16.12 19.38
CA ARG A 156 10.84 -16.00 18.64
C ARG A 156 10.27 -14.58 18.68
N LEU A 157 10.27 -13.92 19.85
CA LEU A 157 9.81 -12.54 20.00
C LEU A 157 10.65 -11.57 19.13
N GLU A 158 11.97 -11.73 19.11
CA GLU A 158 12.89 -10.95 18.29
C GLU A 158 12.60 -11.13 16.79
N GLN A 159 12.40 -12.37 16.34
CA GLN A 159 11.97 -12.63 14.97
C GLN A 159 10.64 -11.95 14.62
N MET A 160 9.69 -11.90 15.58
CA MET A 160 8.43 -11.19 15.38
C MET A 160 8.62 -9.67 15.29
N ILE A 161 9.57 -9.09 16.04
CA ILE A 161 9.93 -7.67 15.94
C ILE A 161 10.41 -7.34 14.52
N ASP A 162 11.28 -8.17 13.95
CA ASP A 162 11.77 -8.02 12.57
C ASP A 162 10.64 -8.18 11.54
N ASP A 163 9.72 -9.11 11.79
CA ASP A 163 8.53 -9.29 10.94
C ASP A 163 7.62 -8.05 10.98
N TYR A 164 7.45 -7.42 12.15
CA TYR A 164 6.69 -6.17 12.28
C TYR A 164 7.39 -5.01 11.59
N GLU A 165 8.72 -4.90 11.67
CA GLU A 165 9.47 -3.87 10.94
C GLU A 165 9.26 -3.99 9.42
N ARG A 166 9.38 -5.22 8.90
CA ARG A 166 9.07 -5.51 7.49
C ARG A 166 7.63 -5.17 7.12
N LEU A 167 6.68 -5.46 8.01
CA LEU A 167 5.27 -5.15 7.78
C LEU A 167 4.98 -3.64 7.81
N ILE A 168 5.62 -2.88 8.71
CA ILE A 168 5.57 -1.41 8.74
C ILE A 168 6.13 -0.84 7.44
N GLY A 169 7.27 -1.35 6.97
CA GLY A 169 7.84 -0.97 5.67
C GLY A 169 6.86 -1.18 4.51
N LYS A 170 6.23 -2.36 4.43
CA LYS A 170 5.19 -2.65 3.43
C LYS A 170 3.97 -1.76 3.55
N SER A 171 3.54 -1.44 4.78
CA SER A 171 2.43 -0.53 5.03
C SER A 171 2.75 0.89 4.57
N ASN A 172 3.99 1.37 4.76
CA ASN A 172 4.43 2.66 4.24
C ASN A 172 4.35 2.69 2.71
N LEU A 173 4.92 1.67 2.06
CA LEU A 173 4.85 1.54 0.59
C LEU A 173 3.39 1.53 0.08
N THR A 174 2.49 0.88 0.82
CA THR A 174 1.07 0.85 0.45
C THR A 174 0.41 2.23 0.57
N THR A 175 0.68 2.95 1.66
CA THR A 175 0.18 4.31 1.89
C THR A 175 0.73 5.30 0.86
N ASP A 176 2.02 5.20 0.54
CA ASP A 176 2.67 6.05 -0.46
C ASP A 176 2.11 5.76 -1.86
N GLY A 177 1.96 4.48 -2.21
CA GLY A 177 1.30 4.07 -3.45
C GLY A 177 -0.15 4.57 -3.55
N ALA A 178 -0.92 4.49 -2.46
CA ALA A 178 -2.26 5.06 -2.41
C ALA A 178 -2.24 6.57 -2.68
N SER A 179 -1.27 7.29 -2.10
CA SER A 179 -1.11 8.74 -2.27
C SER A 179 -0.77 9.12 -3.71
N ILE A 180 0.14 8.37 -4.34
CA ILE A 180 0.47 8.52 -5.77
C ILE A 180 -0.77 8.31 -6.64
N LEU A 181 -1.54 7.26 -6.34
CA LEU A 181 -2.73 6.92 -7.09
C LEU A 181 -3.83 7.98 -6.95
N ILE A 182 -4.02 8.56 -5.77
CA ILE A 182 -4.91 9.72 -5.56
C ILE A 182 -4.49 10.87 -6.48
N GLY A 183 -3.21 11.21 -6.52
CA GLY A 183 -2.68 12.25 -7.40
C GLY A 183 -2.94 11.96 -8.89
N ALA A 184 -2.73 10.71 -9.31
CA ALA A 184 -3.01 10.29 -10.68
C ALA A 184 -4.50 10.40 -11.03
N ILE A 185 -5.40 10.00 -10.13
CA ILE A 185 -6.85 10.11 -10.33
C ILE A 185 -7.27 11.58 -10.46
N TRP A 186 -6.78 12.47 -9.60
CA TRP A 186 -7.07 13.91 -9.70
C TRP A 186 -6.61 14.50 -11.04
N ASN A 187 -5.44 14.09 -11.54
CA ASN A 187 -4.97 14.52 -12.86
C ASN A 187 -5.89 14.03 -13.99
N LEU A 188 -6.39 12.79 -13.91
CA LEU A 188 -7.34 12.26 -14.89
C LEU A 188 -8.68 13.00 -14.86
N ILE A 189 -9.19 13.32 -13.67
CA ILE A 189 -10.41 14.13 -13.50
C ILE A 189 -10.20 15.52 -14.13
N ALA A 190 -9.10 16.20 -13.81
CA ALA A 190 -8.79 17.52 -14.36
C ALA A 190 -8.66 17.51 -15.90
N GLN A 191 -8.05 16.46 -16.46
CA GLN A 191 -7.97 16.30 -17.92
C GLN A 191 -9.35 16.13 -18.56
N ARG A 192 -10.23 15.33 -17.95
CA ARG A 192 -11.60 15.12 -18.40
C ARG A 192 -12.40 16.42 -18.34
N ASP A 193 -12.28 17.17 -17.25
CA ASP A 193 -12.97 18.46 -17.08
C ASP A 193 -12.52 19.48 -18.13
N ASN A 194 -11.22 19.54 -18.41
CA ASN A 194 -10.68 20.38 -19.47
C ASN A 194 -11.23 20.00 -20.86
N GLN A 195 -11.32 18.71 -21.18
CA GLN A 195 -11.91 18.25 -22.45
C GLN A 195 -13.41 18.56 -22.54
N LEU A 196 -14.14 18.38 -21.44
CA LEU A 196 -15.57 18.70 -21.36
C LEU A 196 -15.80 20.19 -21.55
N ASN A 197 -14.99 21.04 -20.90
CA ASN A 197 -15.05 22.49 -21.06
C ASN A 197 -14.76 22.94 -22.50
N GLN A 198 -13.78 22.32 -23.17
CA GLN A 198 -13.50 22.58 -24.59
C GLN A 198 -14.67 22.19 -25.50
N ARG A 199 -15.33 21.06 -25.23
CA ARG A 199 -16.53 20.61 -25.98
C ARG A 199 -17.73 21.55 -25.76
N ILE A 200 -17.93 22.03 -24.54
CA ILE A 200 -18.98 23.00 -24.23
C ILE A 200 -18.69 24.34 -24.92
N ALA A 201 -17.44 24.82 -24.85
CA ALA A 201 -17.03 26.06 -25.49
C ALA A 201 -17.21 26.03 -27.02
N SER A 202 -16.76 24.95 -27.68
CA SER A 202 -16.97 24.77 -29.12
C SER A 202 -18.45 24.67 -29.51
N SER A 203 -19.27 23.98 -28.70
CA SER A 203 -20.72 23.90 -28.93
C SER A 203 -21.40 25.27 -28.78
N ARG A 204 -20.98 26.08 -27.80
CA ARG A 204 -21.49 27.45 -27.61
C ARG A 204 -21.10 28.37 -28.76
N GLN A 205 -19.86 28.29 -29.25
CA GLN A 205 -19.41 29.07 -30.42
C GLN A 205 -20.21 28.71 -31.68
N ALA A 206 -20.49 27.42 -31.90
CA ALA A 206 -21.31 26.97 -33.03
C ALA A 206 -22.76 27.49 -32.97
N GLN A 207 -23.30 27.71 -31.78
CA GLN A 207 -24.65 28.27 -31.59
C GLN A 207 -24.69 29.80 -31.76
N GLN A 208 -23.64 30.52 -31.35
CA GLN A 208 -23.58 31.99 -31.46
C GLN A 208 -23.33 32.48 -32.88
N HIS A 209 -22.73 31.66 -33.74
CA HIS A 209 -22.66 31.90 -35.17
C HIS A 209 -23.58 30.94 -35.91
N PRO A 210 -24.92 31.11 -35.85
CA PRO A 210 -25.81 30.33 -36.68
C PRO A 210 -25.44 30.67 -38.11
N LYS A 211 -24.89 29.68 -38.83
CA LYS A 211 -24.54 29.81 -40.25
C LYS A 211 -25.72 30.46 -40.94
N THR A 212 -25.60 31.74 -41.28
CA THR A 212 -26.56 32.41 -42.13
C THR A 212 -26.56 31.58 -43.40
N LYS A 213 -27.62 30.80 -43.62
CA LYS A 213 -27.83 30.06 -44.85
C LYS A 213 -27.85 31.11 -45.95
N LYS A 214 -26.67 31.37 -46.54
CA LYS A 214 -26.53 32.16 -47.74
C LYS A 214 -27.33 31.40 -48.78
N LYS A 215 -28.53 31.91 -49.12
CA LYS A 215 -29.36 31.39 -50.21
C LYS A 215 -28.42 31.18 -51.41
N PRO A 216 -28.44 30.01 -52.08
CA PRO A 216 -27.70 29.85 -53.32
C PRO A 216 -28.30 30.83 -54.33
N GLY A 217 -27.60 31.94 -54.53
CA GLY A 217 -27.82 32.87 -55.61
C GLY A 217 -27.48 32.14 -56.90
N ARG A 218 -28.52 31.95 -57.70
CA ARG A 218 -28.51 31.37 -59.02
C ARG A 218 -27.80 32.33 -59.98
N ASP A 219 -26.90 31.77 -60.79
CA ASP A 219 -26.35 32.25 -62.06
C ASP A 219 -25.44 33.49 -62.09
N GLY A 220 -24.25 33.30 -62.67
CA GLY A 220 -23.30 34.35 -63.00
C GLY A 220 -21.93 33.80 -63.39
N ALA A 221 -21.83 33.26 -64.62
CA ALA A 221 -20.60 32.85 -65.27
C ALA A 221 -19.69 34.06 -65.59
N GLY A 222 -18.37 33.84 -65.54
CA GLY A 222 -17.31 34.81 -65.92
C GLY A 222 -16.07 34.57 -65.04
N GLU A 223 -15.13 33.71 -65.43
CA GLU A 223 -14.04 33.91 -66.41
C GLU A 223 -12.80 34.60 -65.80
N SER A 224 -11.72 33.80 -65.81
CA SER A 224 -10.27 34.07 -65.74
C SER A 224 -9.71 35.15 -64.79
N ALA A 225 -8.76 34.76 -63.93
CA ALA A 225 -7.33 35.06 -64.11
C ALA A 225 -6.54 34.65 -62.86
N ASP A 226 -5.62 33.70 -63.07
CA ASP A 226 -4.21 33.78 -62.71
C ASP A 226 -3.80 34.80 -61.62
N GLU A 227 -3.47 34.32 -60.41
CA GLU A 227 -2.47 34.99 -59.58
C GLU A 227 -1.80 33.99 -58.63
N THR A 228 -0.62 33.55 -59.06
CA THR A 228 0.43 32.89 -58.30
C THR A 228 0.72 33.67 -57.01
N ARG A 229 0.46 33.07 -55.84
CA ARG A 229 1.08 33.48 -54.58
C ARG A 229 1.60 32.30 -53.81
N ASP A 230 2.92 32.17 -53.90
CA ASP A 230 3.78 31.53 -52.91
C ASP A 230 3.38 31.97 -51.50
N ILE A 231 2.96 31.00 -50.67
CA ILE A 231 2.99 31.16 -49.22
C ILE A 231 3.73 29.95 -48.66
N GLN A 232 4.91 30.26 -48.13
CA GLN A 232 5.82 29.39 -47.40
C GLN A 232 5.08 28.52 -46.38
N MET A 233 5.26 27.21 -46.52
CA MET A 233 4.97 26.23 -45.48
C MET A 233 5.92 26.46 -44.29
N GLY A 234 5.44 27.16 -43.27
CA GLY A 234 6.06 27.23 -41.96
C GLY A 234 6.04 25.86 -41.29
N ILE A 235 7.17 25.17 -41.37
CA ILE A 235 7.47 23.95 -40.61
C ILE A 235 7.48 24.32 -39.13
N LEU A 236 6.50 23.81 -38.37
CA LEU A 236 6.49 23.89 -36.91
C LEU A 236 7.70 23.12 -36.34
N PRO A 237 8.54 23.73 -35.49
CA PRO A 237 9.65 23.03 -34.87
C PRO A 237 9.15 22.04 -33.82
N GLY A 238 9.58 20.80 -33.99
CA GLY A 238 9.33 19.70 -33.07
C GLY A 238 9.87 19.99 -31.67
N ILE A 239 9.00 19.77 -30.68
CA ILE A 239 9.36 19.71 -29.27
C ILE A 239 10.23 18.47 -29.06
N ARG A 240 11.56 18.65 -29.14
CA ARG A 240 12.55 17.67 -28.68
C ARG A 240 12.41 17.53 -27.17
N ARG A 241 11.84 16.40 -26.71
CA ARG A 241 12.02 15.93 -25.34
C ARG A 241 13.51 15.61 -25.14
N ARG A 242 14.13 16.36 -24.23
CA ARG A 242 15.51 16.22 -23.80
C ARG A 242 15.64 14.97 -22.93
N ALA A 243 16.13 13.88 -23.52
CA ALA A 243 16.69 12.75 -22.78
C ALA A 243 18.16 13.05 -22.47
N GLY A 244 18.63 12.60 -21.30
CA GLY A 244 20.05 12.56 -20.95
C GLY A 244 20.45 13.50 -19.81
N ARG A 245 20.10 13.13 -18.57
CA ARG A 245 20.87 13.54 -17.39
C ARG A 245 21.86 12.41 -17.13
N THR A 246 23.12 12.66 -17.49
CA THR A 246 24.28 11.87 -17.09
C THR A 246 24.36 11.85 -15.57
N VAL A 247 24.32 10.66 -14.98
CA VAL A 247 24.72 10.44 -13.59
C VAL A 247 26.22 10.19 -13.62
N GLU A 248 26.97 11.10 -13.02
CA GLU A 248 28.39 10.91 -12.74
C GLU A 248 28.55 9.78 -11.71
N ASN A 249 29.24 8.72 -12.13
CA ASN A 249 29.74 7.69 -11.23
C ASN A 249 30.92 8.28 -10.44
N GLY A 250 30.64 8.75 -9.23
CA GLY A 250 31.66 9.02 -8.21
C GLY A 250 32.19 7.71 -7.64
N SER A 251 33.35 7.28 -8.11
CA SER A 251 34.18 6.23 -7.52
C SER A 251 34.75 6.71 -6.19
N ALA A 252 34.35 6.08 -5.08
CA ALA A 252 35.01 6.22 -3.78
C ALA A 252 35.52 4.84 -3.33
N THR A 253 36.68 4.45 -3.86
CA THR A 253 37.59 3.51 -3.23
C THR A 253 38.24 4.20 -2.04
N GLY A 254 37.82 3.85 -0.83
CA GLY A 254 38.48 4.19 0.43
C GLY A 254 38.74 2.92 1.21
N ALA A 255 39.80 2.22 0.86
CA ALA A 255 40.45 1.25 1.74
C ALA A 255 41.44 2.02 2.62
N ASN A 256 41.32 1.89 3.93
CA ASN A 256 42.43 2.13 4.86
C ASN A 256 42.24 1.22 6.07
N VAL A 257 43.20 0.30 6.18
CA VAL A 257 43.99 -0.13 7.36
C VAL A 257 43.44 0.25 8.73
#